data_AF-A0A3G2T4N1-F1
#
_entry.id   AF-A0A3G2T4N1-F1
#
_cell.length_a   1.000
_cell.length_b   1.000
_cell.length_c   1.000
_cell.angle_alpha   90.00
_cell.angle_beta   90.00
_cell.angle_gamma   90.00
#
_symmetry.space_group_name_H-M   'P 1'
#
loop_
_entity.id
_entity.type
_entity.pdbx_description
1 polymer ?
#
loop_
_entity_poly.entity_id
_entity_poly.type
_entity_poly.pdbx_seq_one_letter_code
_entity_poly.pdbx_strand_id
1 'polypeptide(L)'
;MALTDNECKKAQPKDKQYRLSDLNGLSLIVTPKGNKYWNVRITVHGQRKSESLGHYPELSLKKARELANELKYKFSRFSIHEELKPLFREVAEEWFNNQKETWSTKHISNVRASLDELYTTLGDKRINLIQAPEILQNIKVIEKRGSLEIAKRTLSRCGMVMKYAIAHGYRLDNPASDLVYALKSKRVTNLASLPASEIPLFLSKVRAYPSDVQTHHAIILVMLTGVRIGELLQARWDEFDLVERKWDIPAERMKNGLAHRVPLTDLMISELQALRLTHNRDLLFPHRLNNKEPMRSESILQVIKRAGYAGRMTTHGFRSLFSTVVNESNLFNFDAIERQLAHVPQNRIRSAYNRAQYWDERVKMMDWYSDKVKLWLSEIL
;
A
#
# COMPACT_ATOMS: atom_id res chain seq x y z
N MET A 1 -3.33 -36.65 -48.46
CA MET A 1 -4.25 -37.81 -48.60
C MET A 1 -4.24 -38.57 -47.29
N ALA A 2 -5.38 -39.15 -46.92
CA ALA A 2 -5.48 -39.97 -45.70
C ALA A 2 -4.86 -41.34 -45.97
N LEU A 3 -4.03 -41.83 -45.05
CA LEU A 3 -3.48 -43.18 -45.12
C LEU A 3 -4.59 -44.24 -44.97
N THR A 4 -4.39 -45.39 -45.60
CA THR A 4 -5.21 -46.59 -45.41
C THR A 4 -4.40 -47.67 -44.71
N ASP A 5 -5.06 -48.57 -43.98
CA ASP A 5 -4.35 -49.66 -43.28
C ASP A 5 -3.62 -50.59 -44.27
N ASN A 6 -4.16 -50.77 -45.47
CA ASN A 6 -3.51 -51.52 -46.54
C ASN A 6 -2.19 -50.88 -47.01
N GLU A 7 -2.11 -49.56 -47.09
CA GLU A 7 -0.87 -48.85 -47.40
C GLU A 7 0.16 -49.01 -46.26
N CYS A 8 -0.28 -48.97 -45.01
CA CYS A 8 0.59 -49.22 -43.84
C CYS A 8 1.17 -50.65 -43.85
N LYS A 9 0.35 -51.65 -44.19
CA LYS A 9 0.79 -53.05 -44.34
C LYS A 9 1.80 -53.20 -45.46
N LYS A 10 1.50 -52.68 -46.66
CA LYS A 10 2.33 -52.79 -47.86
C LYS A 10 3.62 -51.98 -47.80
N ALA A 11 3.76 -51.05 -46.86
CA ALA A 11 4.97 -50.24 -46.70
C ALA A 11 6.19 -51.14 -46.37
N GLN A 12 7.15 -51.25 -47.30
CA GLN A 12 8.37 -52.02 -47.11
C GLN A 12 9.54 -51.13 -46.67
N PRO A 13 10.52 -51.67 -45.91
CA PRO A 13 11.75 -50.95 -45.62
C PRO A 13 12.47 -50.53 -46.92
N LYS A 14 13.17 -49.39 -46.84
CA LYS A 14 14.04 -48.83 -47.90
C LYS A 14 15.40 -48.51 -47.31
N ASP A 15 16.39 -48.20 -48.14
CA ASP A 15 17.76 -47.86 -47.73
C ASP A 15 17.82 -46.70 -46.71
N LYS A 16 16.84 -45.79 -46.77
CA LYS A 16 16.70 -44.66 -45.83
C LYS A 16 15.33 -44.65 -45.18
N GLN A 17 15.30 -44.17 -43.93
CA GLN A 17 14.05 -43.94 -43.21
C GLN A 17 13.16 -42.99 -44.02
N TYR A 18 11.89 -43.35 -44.17
CA TYR A 18 10.91 -42.51 -44.83
C TYR A 18 9.61 -42.43 -44.03
N ARG A 19 8.78 -41.46 -44.44
CA ARG A 19 7.54 -41.10 -43.76
C ARG A 19 6.38 -41.22 -44.72
N LEU A 20 5.34 -41.93 -44.31
CA LEU A 20 4.03 -41.90 -44.94
C LEU A 20 3.14 -40.96 -44.13
N SER A 21 2.70 -39.86 -44.74
CA SER A 21 1.93 -38.83 -44.03
C SER A 21 0.46 -39.17 -44.00
N ASP A 22 -0.20 -38.96 -42.85
CA ASP A 22 -1.64 -39.05 -42.68
C ASP A 22 -2.23 -37.66 -42.34
N LEU A 23 -3.52 -37.62 -42.06
CA LEU A 23 -4.23 -36.46 -41.54
C LEU A 23 -3.68 -36.00 -40.18
N ASN A 24 -3.95 -34.73 -39.86
CA ASN A 24 -3.66 -34.15 -38.55
C ASN A 24 -2.21 -34.23 -38.09
N GLY A 25 -1.25 -34.21 -39.03
CA GLY A 25 0.17 -34.22 -38.71
C GLY A 25 0.67 -35.58 -38.19
N LEU A 26 -0.19 -36.60 -38.19
CA LEU A 26 0.17 -37.99 -37.96
C LEU A 26 0.95 -38.51 -39.18
N SER A 27 1.90 -39.40 -38.94
CA SER A 27 2.63 -40.08 -39.99
C SER A 27 3.12 -41.43 -39.51
N LEU A 28 3.19 -42.41 -40.42
CA LEU A 28 3.90 -43.67 -40.19
C LEU A 28 5.35 -43.51 -40.62
N ILE A 29 6.28 -43.76 -39.71
CA ILE A 29 7.70 -43.79 -39.99
C ILE A 29 8.12 -45.24 -40.23
N VAL A 30 8.79 -45.49 -41.35
CA VAL A 30 9.34 -46.80 -41.71
C VAL A 30 10.85 -46.70 -41.68
N THR A 31 11.49 -47.49 -40.82
CA THR A 31 12.95 -47.53 -40.70
C THR A 31 13.55 -48.51 -41.70
N PRO A 32 14.85 -48.38 -42.05
CA PRO A 32 15.54 -49.35 -42.90
C PRO A 32 15.54 -50.77 -42.33
N LYS A 33 15.45 -50.91 -41.00
CA LYS A 33 15.36 -52.21 -40.29
C LYS A 33 13.96 -52.83 -40.33
N GLY A 34 12.98 -52.20 -40.99
CA GLY A 34 11.62 -52.70 -41.11
C GLY A 34 10.67 -52.31 -39.97
N ASN A 35 11.16 -51.67 -38.91
CA ASN A 35 10.29 -51.17 -37.83
C ASN A 35 9.41 -50.02 -38.32
N LYS A 36 8.14 -50.07 -37.94
CA LYS A 36 7.12 -49.07 -38.25
C LYS A 36 6.59 -48.46 -36.96
N TYR A 37 6.54 -47.13 -36.88
CA TYR A 37 5.98 -46.45 -35.71
C TYR A 37 5.27 -45.15 -36.08
N TRP A 38 4.29 -44.80 -35.27
CA TRP A 38 3.46 -43.61 -35.45
C TRP A 38 4.14 -42.39 -34.84
N ASN A 39 4.15 -41.30 -35.58
CA ASN A 39 4.68 -40.01 -35.16
C ASN A 39 3.66 -38.92 -35.44
N VAL A 40 3.39 -38.05 -34.46
CA VAL A 40 2.53 -36.88 -34.64
C VAL A 40 3.34 -35.60 -34.50
N ARG A 41 3.11 -34.64 -35.39
CA ARG A 41 3.63 -33.28 -35.28
C ARG A 41 2.60 -32.38 -34.59
N ILE A 42 3.02 -31.75 -33.51
CA ILE A 42 2.23 -30.80 -32.71
C ILE A 42 3.01 -29.49 -32.55
N THR A 43 2.28 -28.38 -32.38
CA THR A 43 2.88 -27.08 -32.05
C THR A 43 2.58 -26.80 -30.58
N VAL A 44 3.63 -26.55 -29.79
CA VAL A 44 3.52 -26.24 -28.36
C VAL A 44 4.30 -24.95 -28.12
N HIS A 45 3.64 -23.91 -27.60
CA HIS A 45 4.24 -22.57 -27.39
C HIS A 45 4.97 -22.02 -28.63
N GLY A 46 4.35 -22.13 -29.82
CA GLY A 46 4.92 -21.66 -31.09
C GLY A 46 6.07 -22.53 -31.66
N GLN A 47 6.54 -23.53 -30.93
CA GLN A 47 7.58 -24.44 -31.39
C GLN A 47 6.98 -25.76 -31.91
N ARG A 48 7.47 -26.22 -33.07
CA ARG A 48 7.07 -27.50 -33.65
C ARG A 48 7.80 -28.65 -32.94
N LYS A 49 7.05 -29.56 -32.33
CA LYS A 49 7.56 -30.79 -31.71
C LYS A 49 6.98 -32.01 -32.41
N SER A 50 7.71 -33.11 -32.36
CA SER A 50 7.28 -34.41 -32.89
C SER A 50 7.27 -35.43 -31.76
N GLU A 51 6.19 -36.17 -31.60
CA GLU A 51 6.00 -37.16 -30.54
C GLU A 51 5.70 -38.53 -31.13
N SER A 52 6.29 -39.59 -30.54
CA SER A 52 6.05 -40.98 -30.96
C SER A 52 4.85 -41.55 -30.23
N LEU A 53 3.90 -42.17 -30.93
CA LEU A 53 2.67 -42.71 -30.34
C LEU A 53 2.71 -44.23 -30.11
N GLY A 54 3.71 -44.93 -30.67
CA GLY A 54 3.85 -46.38 -30.57
C GLY A 54 4.07 -47.06 -31.91
N HIS A 55 4.25 -48.39 -31.89
CA HIS A 55 4.60 -49.20 -33.06
C HIS A 55 3.37 -49.71 -33.82
N TYR A 56 3.52 -49.91 -35.14
CA TYR A 56 2.54 -50.62 -35.97
C TYR A 56 3.01 -52.07 -36.15
N PRO A 57 2.13 -53.10 -36.07
CA PRO A 57 0.67 -53.04 -36.01
C PRO A 57 0.05 -53.00 -34.60
N GLU A 58 0.86 -53.05 -33.53
CA GLU A 58 0.38 -53.03 -32.14
C GLU A 58 -0.60 -51.88 -31.86
N LEU A 59 -0.25 -50.68 -32.37
CA LEU A 59 -1.14 -49.55 -32.46
C LEU A 59 -1.69 -49.44 -33.88
N SER A 60 -2.98 -49.72 -34.04
CA SER A 60 -3.66 -49.62 -35.34
C SER A 60 -3.72 -48.17 -35.84
N LEU A 61 -3.86 -47.98 -37.17
CA LEU A 61 -4.06 -46.67 -37.78
C LEU A 61 -5.25 -45.92 -37.16
N LYS A 62 -6.36 -46.63 -36.87
CA LYS A 62 -7.54 -46.04 -36.22
C LYS A 62 -7.18 -45.48 -34.85
N LYS A 63 -6.50 -46.27 -34.01
CA LYS A 63 -6.13 -45.82 -32.66
C LYS A 63 -5.08 -44.71 -32.68
N ALA A 64 -4.13 -44.76 -33.62
CA ALA A 64 -3.16 -43.70 -33.82
C ALA A 64 -3.82 -42.36 -34.22
N ARG A 65 -4.89 -42.39 -35.03
CA ARG A 65 -5.70 -41.20 -35.35
C ARG A 65 -6.43 -40.64 -34.15
N GLU A 66 -7.04 -41.49 -33.33
CA GLU A 66 -7.70 -41.08 -32.08
C GLU A 66 -6.70 -40.35 -31.16
N LEU A 67 -5.53 -40.96 -30.90
CA LEU A 67 -4.48 -40.36 -30.06
C LEU A 67 -3.92 -39.06 -30.65
N ALA A 68 -3.71 -39.00 -31.97
CA ALA A 68 -3.25 -37.78 -32.63
C ALA A 68 -4.28 -36.65 -32.50
N ASN A 69 -5.58 -36.96 -32.61
CA ASN A 69 -6.67 -36.01 -32.41
C ASN A 69 -6.77 -35.56 -30.95
N GLU A 70 -6.64 -36.47 -29.98
CA GLU A 70 -6.62 -36.14 -28.55
C GLU A 70 -5.45 -35.21 -28.19
N LEU A 71 -4.24 -35.50 -28.68
CA LEU A 71 -3.07 -34.65 -28.47
C LEU A 71 -3.26 -33.29 -29.12
N LYS A 72 -3.73 -33.24 -30.37
CA LYS A 72 -4.06 -31.97 -31.02
C LYS A 72 -5.15 -31.21 -30.30
N TYR A 73 -6.19 -31.87 -29.79
CA TYR A 73 -7.25 -31.23 -29.03
C TYR A 73 -6.71 -30.65 -27.72
N LYS A 74 -5.95 -31.43 -26.97
CA LYS A 74 -5.26 -31.01 -25.74
C LYS A 74 -4.40 -29.78 -26.00
N PHE A 75 -3.53 -29.81 -27.00
CA PHE A 75 -2.64 -28.70 -27.31
C PHE A 75 -3.32 -27.53 -28.05
N SER A 76 -4.43 -27.76 -28.76
CA SER A 76 -5.27 -26.70 -29.35
C SER A 76 -6.03 -25.92 -28.28
N ARG A 77 -6.51 -26.56 -27.21
CA ARG A 77 -7.03 -25.83 -26.03
C ARG A 77 -5.98 -24.99 -25.30
N PHE A 78 -4.69 -25.36 -25.40
CA PHE A 78 -3.58 -24.52 -24.94
C PHE A 78 -3.15 -23.44 -25.97
N SER A 79 -3.66 -23.46 -27.20
CA SER A 79 -3.24 -22.54 -28.27
C SER A 79 -4.38 -21.78 -28.96
N ILE A 80 -5.61 -21.90 -28.46
CA ILE A 80 -6.75 -21.10 -28.92
C ILE A 80 -7.04 -20.05 -27.83
N HIS A 81 -6.61 -18.82 -28.12
CA HIS A 81 -6.77 -17.56 -27.36
C HIS A 81 -5.77 -17.25 -26.23
N GLU A 82 -4.48 -17.15 -26.56
CA GLU A 82 -3.73 -15.99 -26.05
C GLU A 82 -4.01 -14.82 -26.99
N GLU A 83 -5.09 -14.07 -26.73
CA GLU A 83 -4.93 -12.62 -26.84
C GLU A 83 -3.68 -12.29 -26.03
N LEU A 84 -2.69 -11.64 -26.65
CA LEU A 84 -1.48 -11.20 -25.98
C LEU A 84 -1.89 -10.46 -24.71
N LYS A 85 -1.81 -11.14 -23.57
CA LYS A 85 -2.23 -10.54 -22.30
C LYS A 85 -1.41 -9.28 -22.08
N PRO A 86 -2.00 -8.23 -21.52
CA PRO A 86 -1.32 -6.94 -21.41
C PRO A 86 0.00 -7.05 -20.64
N LEU A 87 0.91 -6.12 -20.92
CA LEU A 87 2.12 -5.92 -20.17
C LEU A 87 1.77 -5.48 -18.74
N PHE A 88 2.65 -5.76 -17.80
CA PHE A 88 2.47 -5.32 -16.42
C PHE A 88 2.27 -3.81 -16.32
N ARG A 89 3.03 -3.03 -17.09
CA ARG A 89 2.90 -1.56 -17.14
C ARG A 89 1.50 -1.13 -17.56
N GLU A 90 0.94 -1.76 -18.59
CA GLU A 90 -0.40 -1.43 -19.11
C GLU A 90 -1.46 -1.66 -18.03
N VAL A 91 -1.44 -2.82 -17.37
CA VAL A 91 -2.38 -3.15 -16.30
C VAL A 91 -2.18 -2.29 -15.07
N ALA A 92 -0.94 -1.97 -14.72
CA ALA A 92 -0.62 -1.11 -13.59
C ALA A 92 -1.12 0.33 -13.80
N GLU A 93 -0.97 0.88 -15.01
CA GLU A 93 -1.52 2.20 -15.34
C GLU A 93 -3.05 2.20 -15.37
N GLU A 94 -3.68 1.14 -15.88
CA GLU A 94 -5.13 0.98 -15.84
C GLU A 94 -5.66 0.97 -14.39
N TRP A 95 -5.07 0.11 -13.55
CA TRP A 95 -5.36 0.05 -12.11
C TRP A 95 -5.15 1.40 -11.42
N PHE A 96 -4.03 2.07 -11.71
CA PHE A 96 -3.71 3.36 -11.13
C PHE A 96 -4.74 4.43 -11.53
N ASN A 97 -5.09 4.52 -12.81
CA ASN A 97 -6.05 5.49 -13.32
C ASN A 97 -7.46 5.26 -12.81
N ASN A 98 -7.86 4.00 -12.62
CA ASN A 98 -9.17 3.64 -12.07
C ASN A 98 -9.31 4.04 -10.58
N GLN A 99 -8.21 4.14 -9.83
CA GLN A 99 -8.25 4.34 -8.38
C GLN A 99 -7.79 5.74 -7.92
N LYS A 100 -6.96 6.43 -8.72
CA LYS A 100 -6.26 7.66 -8.31
C LYS A 100 -7.18 8.79 -7.84
N GLU A 101 -8.40 8.89 -8.37
CA GLU A 101 -9.34 9.96 -8.02
C GLU A 101 -9.81 9.87 -6.56
N THR A 102 -9.77 8.68 -5.97
CA THR A 102 -10.13 8.45 -4.56
C THR A 102 -8.97 8.72 -3.60
N TRP A 103 -7.77 9.02 -4.11
CA TRP A 103 -6.54 9.09 -3.33
C TRP A 103 -6.08 10.53 -3.13
N SER A 104 -5.46 10.81 -1.98
CA SER A 104 -4.78 12.08 -1.76
C SER A 104 -3.55 12.22 -2.66
N THR A 105 -3.18 13.46 -2.99
CA THR A 105 -1.99 13.77 -3.82
C THR A 105 -0.73 13.07 -3.35
N LYS A 106 -0.47 13.05 -2.03
CA LYS A 106 0.65 12.33 -1.42
C LYS A 106 0.55 10.82 -1.65
N HIS A 107 -0.64 10.24 -1.58
CA HIS A 107 -0.83 8.81 -1.84
C HIS A 107 -0.57 8.48 -3.31
N ILE A 108 -1.08 9.30 -4.24
CA ILE A 108 -0.83 9.20 -5.68
C ILE A 108 0.69 9.18 -5.95
N SER A 109 1.45 10.14 -5.41
CA SER A 109 2.92 10.19 -5.57
C SER A 109 3.61 8.95 -5.01
N ASN A 110 3.17 8.44 -3.85
CA ASN A 110 3.74 7.22 -3.26
C ASN A 110 3.45 5.97 -4.10
N VAL A 111 2.24 5.86 -4.66
CA VAL A 111 1.89 4.74 -5.55
C VAL A 111 2.70 4.82 -6.83
N ARG A 112 2.80 6.00 -7.44
CA ARG A 112 3.60 6.22 -8.66
C ARG A 112 5.06 5.80 -8.45
N ALA A 113 5.69 6.28 -7.37
CA ALA A 113 7.07 5.89 -7.04
C ALA A 113 7.24 4.37 -6.86
N SER A 114 6.25 3.68 -6.27
CA SER A 114 6.27 2.22 -6.17
C SER A 114 6.12 1.54 -7.54
N LEU A 115 5.29 2.08 -8.44
CA LEU A 115 5.13 1.55 -9.79
C LEU A 115 6.41 1.73 -10.62
N ASP A 116 7.07 2.88 -10.52
CA ASP A 116 8.34 3.15 -11.22
C ASP A 116 9.44 2.14 -10.83
N GLU A 117 9.55 1.81 -9.54
CA GLU A 117 10.46 0.75 -9.06
C GLU A 117 10.12 -0.62 -9.66
N LEU A 118 8.83 -0.95 -9.84
CA LEU A 118 8.38 -2.21 -10.44
C LEU A 118 8.63 -2.23 -11.95
N TYR A 119 8.45 -1.09 -12.64
CA TYR A 119 8.63 -0.98 -14.09
C TYR A 119 10.06 -1.26 -14.53
N THR A 120 11.03 -1.01 -13.66
CA THR A 120 12.46 -1.29 -13.92
C THR A 120 12.72 -2.76 -14.30
N THR A 121 11.94 -3.71 -13.78
CA THR A 121 12.15 -5.15 -14.03
C THR A 121 10.94 -5.85 -14.64
N LEU A 122 9.74 -5.40 -14.29
CA LEU A 122 8.49 -6.07 -14.64
C LEU A 122 7.70 -5.36 -15.72
N GLY A 123 7.97 -4.06 -15.98
CA GLY A 123 7.10 -3.19 -16.78
C GLY A 123 6.77 -3.76 -18.15
N ASP A 124 7.77 -4.26 -18.85
CA ASP A 124 7.64 -4.73 -20.25
C ASP A 124 7.42 -6.24 -20.34
N LYS A 125 7.10 -6.90 -19.21
CA LYS A 125 6.75 -8.33 -19.17
C LYS A 125 5.24 -8.51 -19.22
N ARG A 126 4.81 -9.57 -19.90
CA ARG A 126 3.41 -9.99 -19.96
C ARG A 126 2.93 -10.39 -18.56
N ILE A 127 1.79 -9.85 -18.14
CA ILE A 127 1.36 -9.97 -16.74
C ILE A 127 1.09 -11.42 -16.31
N ASN A 128 0.68 -12.28 -17.23
CA ASN A 128 0.45 -13.71 -17.01
C ASN A 128 1.75 -14.53 -16.86
N LEU A 129 2.89 -14.00 -17.30
CA LEU A 129 4.19 -14.69 -17.25
C LEU A 129 5.03 -14.33 -16.03
N ILE A 130 4.66 -13.28 -15.29
CA ILE A 130 5.44 -12.83 -14.12
C ILE A 130 5.28 -13.82 -12.97
N GLN A 131 6.42 -14.30 -12.46
CA GLN A 131 6.50 -15.25 -11.35
C GLN A 131 7.06 -14.63 -10.06
N ALA A 132 6.80 -15.32 -8.93
CA ALA A 132 7.21 -14.88 -7.60
C ALA A 132 8.72 -14.61 -7.44
N PRO A 133 9.65 -15.41 -8.00
CA PRO A 133 11.08 -15.15 -7.88
C PRO A 133 11.52 -13.81 -8.48
N GLU A 134 10.92 -13.41 -9.61
CA GLU A 134 11.26 -12.16 -10.31
C GLU A 134 10.80 -10.94 -9.51
N ILE A 135 9.60 -11.03 -8.93
CA ILE A 135 9.07 -10.00 -8.03
C ILE A 135 9.99 -9.89 -6.81
N LEU A 136 10.33 -11.01 -6.18
CA LEU A 136 11.20 -11.01 -5.01
C LEU A 136 12.58 -10.41 -5.31
N GLN A 137 13.14 -10.67 -6.49
CA GLN A 137 14.42 -10.10 -6.91
C GLN A 137 14.34 -8.57 -7.01
N ASN A 138 13.29 -8.02 -7.62
CA ASN A 138 13.05 -6.58 -7.70
C ASN A 138 12.93 -5.97 -6.28
N ILE A 139 12.12 -6.57 -5.41
CA ILE A 139 11.94 -6.06 -4.04
C ILE A 139 13.24 -6.13 -3.21
N LYS A 140 14.06 -7.18 -3.39
CA LYS A 140 15.38 -7.28 -2.73
C LYS A 140 16.35 -6.19 -3.16
N VAL A 141 16.25 -5.66 -4.38
CA VAL A 141 17.06 -4.50 -4.82
C VAL A 141 16.67 -3.26 -4.01
N ILE A 142 15.37 -3.03 -3.81
CA ILE A 142 14.86 -1.92 -2.98
C ILE A 142 15.28 -2.09 -1.52
N GLU A 143 15.18 -3.32 -0.98
CA GLU A 143 15.62 -3.64 0.39
C GLU A 143 17.11 -3.33 0.59
N LYS A 144 17.97 -3.69 -0.38
CA LYS A 144 19.41 -3.41 -0.34
C LYS A 144 19.75 -1.92 -0.33
N ARG A 145 18.88 -1.06 -0.87
CA ARG A 145 19.04 0.41 -0.77
C ARG A 145 18.72 0.96 0.63
N GLY A 146 18.32 0.11 1.57
CA GLY A 146 18.12 0.46 2.98
C GLY A 146 16.69 0.83 3.36
N SER A 147 15.72 0.70 2.46
CA SER A 147 14.33 1.11 2.71
C SER A 147 13.35 -0.05 2.77
N LEU A 148 13.30 -0.71 3.94
CA LEU A 148 12.40 -1.83 4.21
C LEU A 148 10.91 -1.46 4.08
N GLU A 149 10.54 -0.24 4.47
CA GLU A 149 9.15 0.23 4.35
C GLU A 149 8.76 0.41 2.89
N ILE A 150 9.64 1.00 2.07
CA ILE A 150 9.40 1.15 0.63
C ILE A 150 9.32 -0.23 -0.03
N ALA A 151 10.21 -1.17 0.32
CA ALA A 151 10.17 -2.54 -0.18
C ALA A 151 8.83 -3.23 0.11
N LYS A 152 8.35 -3.19 1.36
CA LYS A 152 7.05 -3.76 1.75
C LYS A 152 5.88 -3.07 1.03
N ARG A 153 5.90 -1.75 0.93
CA ARG A 153 4.87 -0.97 0.24
C ARG A 153 4.82 -1.29 -1.25
N THR A 154 5.97 -1.36 -1.91
CA THR A 154 6.08 -1.71 -3.32
C THR A 154 5.60 -3.13 -3.58
N LEU A 155 5.96 -4.10 -2.73
CA LEU A 155 5.43 -5.46 -2.81
C LEU A 155 3.89 -5.49 -2.67
N SER A 156 3.35 -4.74 -1.71
CA SER A 156 1.90 -4.60 -1.54
C SER A 156 1.23 -4.03 -2.79
N ARG A 157 1.83 -3.03 -3.45
CA ARG A 157 1.29 -2.47 -4.71
C ARG A 157 1.37 -3.45 -5.87
N CYS A 158 2.47 -4.19 -6.00
CA CYS A 158 2.58 -5.27 -6.98
C CYS A 158 1.44 -6.27 -6.78
N GLY A 159 1.17 -6.70 -5.55
CA GLY A 159 0.06 -7.58 -5.23
C GLY A 159 -1.32 -7.00 -5.58
N MET A 160 -1.53 -5.68 -5.47
CA MET A 160 -2.77 -5.02 -5.90
C MET A 160 -2.93 -5.04 -7.42
N VAL A 161 -1.87 -4.76 -8.17
CA VAL A 161 -1.88 -4.86 -9.65
C VAL A 161 -2.18 -6.30 -10.08
N MET A 162 -1.58 -7.30 -9.42
CA MET A 162 -1.87 -8.71 -9.71
C MET A 162 -3.33 -9.07 -9.41
N LYS A 163 -3.92 -8.56 -8.32
CA LYS A 163 -5.36 -8.76 -8.02
C LYS A 163 -6.25 -8.10 -9.08
N TYR A 164 -5.89 -6.90 -9.53
CA TYR A 164 -6.59 -6.23 -10.62
C TYR A 164 -6.56 -7.08 -11.89
N ALA A 165 -5.39 -7.64 -12.22
CA ALA A 165 -5.22 -8.54 -13.36
C ALA A 165 -6.06 -9.82 -13.26
N ILE A 166 -6.22 -10.39 -12.06
CA ILE A 166 -7.11 -11.54 -11.83
C ILE A 166 -8.57 -11.15 -12.10
N ALA A 167 -9.02 -10.00 -11.57
CA ALA A 167 -10.39 -9.53 -11.77
C ALA A 167 -10.74 -9.32 -13.25
N HIS A 168 -9.75 -8.97 -14.08
CA HIS A 168 -9.91 -8.78 -15.53
C HIS A 168 -9.62 -10.05 -16.35
N GLY A 169 -9.38 -11.20 -15.70
CA GLY A 169 -9.09 -12.46 -16.39
C GLY A 169 -7.77 -12.47 -17.16
N TYR A 170 -6.82 -11.60 -16.80
CA TYR A 170 -5.49 -11.57 -17.41
C TYR A 170 -4.56 -12.62 -16.81
N ARG A 171 -4.80 -13.05 -15.56
CA ARG A 171 -4.08 -14.13 -14.87
C ARG A 171 -4.99 -14.79 -13.83
N LEU A 172 -4.59 -15.95 -13.30
CA LEU A 172 -5.42 -16.76 -12.38
C LEU A 172 -4.95 -16.74 -10.91
N ASP A 173 -3.73 -16.33 -10.66
CA ASP A 173 -3.05 -16.41 -9.36
C ASP A 173 -2.39 -15.08 -8.97
N ASN A 174 -1.99 -14.92 -7.70
CA ASN A 174 -1.22 -13.77 -7.23
C ASN A 174 0.17 -14.19 -6.71
N PRO A 175 1.23 -14.05 -7.51
CA PRO A 175 2.58 -14.49 -7.15
C PRO A 175 3.24 -13.59 -6.09
N ALA A 176 2.61 -12.47 -5.72
CA ALA A 176 3.10 -11.55 -4.70
C ALA A 176 2.53 -11.81 -3.30
N SER A 177 1.51 -12.68 -3.15
CA SER A 177 0.77 -12.87 -1.89
C SER A 177 1.67 -13.21 -0.70
N ASP A 178 2.54 -14.20 -0.89
CA ASP A 178 3.30 -14.82 0.21
C ASP A 178 4.74 -14.31 0.29
N LEU A 179 5.13 -13.40 -0.60
CA LEU A 179 6.48 -12.83 -0.60
C LEU A 179 6.76 -11.92 0.60
N VAL A 180 5.72 -11.49 1.34
CA VAL A 180 5.89 -10.67 2.55
C VAL A 180 6.74 -11.38 3.61
N TYR A 181 6.67 -12.71 3.68
CA TYR A 181 7.44 -13.53 4.61
C TYR A 181 8.92 -13.65 4.22
N ALA A 182 9.26 -13.36 2.97
CA ALA A 182 10.64 -13.37 2.48
C ALA A 182 11.37 -12.03 2.72
N LEU A 183 10.66 -10.99 3.18
CA LEU A 183 11.23 -9.68 3.49
C LEU A 183 11.70 -9.61 4.94
N LYS A 184 12.81 -8.89 5.18
CA LYS A 184 13.24 -8.62 6.55
C LYS A 184 12.16 -7.83 7.29
N SER A 185 11.77 -8.29 8.47
CA SER A 185 10.92 -7.52 9.37
C SER A 185 11.80 -6.62 10.23
N LYS A 186 11.58 -5.31 10.17
CA LYS A 186 12.02 -4.41 11.22
C LYS A 186 11.01 -4.50 12.35
N ARG A 187 11.45 -4.62 13.62
CA ARG A 187 10.56 -4.36 14.76
C ARG A 187 9.97 -2.97 14.59
N VAL A 188 8.64 -2.87 14.59
CA VAL A 188 7.96 -1.58 14.58
C VAL A 188 8.26 -0.91 15.91
N THR A 189 9.13 0.10 15.89
CA THR A 189 9.31 0.99 17.03
C THR A 189 8.22 2.05 16.95
N ASN A 190 7.41 2.16 18.01
CA ASN A 190 6.46 3.26 18.13
C ASN A 190 7.20 4.60 18.00
N LEU A 191 6.52 5.60 17.44
CA LEU A 191 7.09 6.95 17.35
C LEU A 191 7.43 7.45 18.75
N ALA A 192 8.61 8.03 18.90
CA ALA A 192 9.12 8.45 20.19
C ALA A 192 8.22 9.51 20.83
N SER A 193 7.89 9.28 22.10
CA SER A 193 7.12 10.14 22.98
C SER A 193 7.77 10.13 24.34
N LEU A 194 7.87 11.29 24.97
CA LEU A 194 8.36 11.40 26.34
C LEU A 194 7.28 10.94 27.33
N PRO A 195 7.68 10.39 28.50
CA PRO A 195 6.76 10.22 29.62
C PRO A 195 6.36 11.58 30.20
N ALA A 196 5.19 11.63 30.86
CA ALA A 196 4.64 12.86 31.44
C ALA A 196 5.60 13.58 32.39
N SER A 197 6.40 12.81 33.16
CA SER A 197 7.39 13.35 34.12
C SER A 197 8.54 14.12 33.47
N GLU A 198 8.83 13.89 32.19
CA GLU A 198 9.90 14.61 31.47
C GLU A 198 9.39 15.85 30.72
N ILE A 199 8.08 16.04 30.64
CA ILE A 199 7.45 17.13 29.87
C ILE A 199 7.79 18.52 30.41
N PRO A 200 7.83 18.78 31.73
CA PRO A 200 8.23 20.10 32.24
C PRO A 200 9.63 20.53 31.78
N LEU A 201 10.62 19.65 31.91
CA LEU A 201 11.99 19.91 31.46
C LEU A 201 12.08 20.07 29.94
N PHE A 202 11.31 19.26 29.20
CA PHE A 202 11.21 19.38 27.75
C PHE A 202 10.67 20.75 27.33
N LEU A 203 9.57 21.20 27.93
CA LEU A 203 8.95 22.49 27.65
C LEU A 203 9.87 23.66 28.00
N SER A 204 10.61 23.56 29.12
CA SER A 204 11.64 24.53 29.50
C SER A 204 12.70 24.68 28.41
N LYS A 205 13.26 23.56 27.92
CA LYS A 205 14.27 23.58 26.86
C LYS A 205 13.73 24.06 25.51
N VAL A 206 12.48 23.72 25.17
CA VAL A 206 11.83 24.23 23.96
C VAL A 206 11.66 25.74 24.04
N ARG A 207 11.17 26.27 25.17
CA ARG A 207 10.97 27.71 25.38
C ARG A 207 12.27 28.51 25.36
N ALA A 208 13.35 27.94 25.89
CA ALA A 208 14.68 28.57 25.87
C ALA A 208 15.32 28.55 24.46
N TYR A 209 14.85 27.70 23.55
CA TYR A 209 15.43 27.59 22.22
C TYR A 209 14.95 28.75 21.33
N PRO A 210 15.87 29.55 20.75
CA PRO A 210 15.50 30.67 19.90
C PRO A 210 14.89 30.16 18.59
N SER A 211 13.55 30.20 18.53
CA SER A 211 12.77 29.86 17.34
C SER A 211 11.62 30.84 17.15
N ASP A 212 11.02 30.78 15.97
CA ASP A 212 9.89 31.63 15.62
C ASP A 212 8.74 31.47 16.61
N VAL A 213 8.09 32.59 16.98
CA VAL A 213 7.01 32.62 17.98
C VAL A 213 5.85 31.70 17.60
N GLN A 214 5.51 31.61 16.32
CA GLN A 214 4.46 30.71 15.85
C GLN A 214 4.80 29.24 16.10
N THR A 215 6.09 28.88 16.04
CA THR A 215 6.52 27.50 16.26
C THR A 215 6.32 27.08 17.72
N HIS A 216 6.51 28.00 18.67
CA HIS A 216 6.22 27.75 20.09
C HIS A 216 4.73 27.54 20.32
N HIS A 217 3.87 28.43 19.82
CA HIS A 217 2.42 28.25 19.90
C HIS A 217 1.96 26.95 19.25
N ALA A 218 2.54 26.55 18.12
CA ALA A 218 2.21 25.27 17.48
C ALA A 218 2.55 24.06 18.36
N ILE A 219 3.67 24.09 19.10
CA ILE A 219 4.07 23.03 20.04
C ILE A 219 3.09 22.95 21.22
N ILE A 220 2.72 24.10 21.79
CA ILE A 220 1.78 24.13 22.92
C ILE A 220 0.39 23.69 22.48
N LEU A 221 -0.13 24.23 21.36
CA LEU A 221 -1.46 23.91 20.86
C LEU A 221 -1.57 22.44 20.41
N VAL A 222 -0.54 21.85 19.77
CA VAL A 222 -0.61 20.42 19.41
C VAL A 222 -0.59 19.52 20.66
N MET A 223 0.13 19.94 21.71
CA MET A 223 0.14 19.22 22.98
C MET A 223 -1.22 19.29 23.67
N LEU A 224 -1.81 20.49 23.77
CA LEU A 224 -3.09 20.73 24.42
C LEU A 224 -4.23 19.99 23.72
N THR A 225 -4.28 20.04 22.39
CA THR A 225 -5.45 19.58 21.61
C THR A 225 -5.44 18.07 21.33
N GLY A 226 -4.26 17.42 21.31
CA GLY A 226 -4.13 16.00 20.97
C GLY A 226 -4.43 15.66 19.49
N VAL A 227 -4.66 16.66 18.64
CA VAL A 227 -4.91 16.47 17.20
C VAL A 227 -3.64 16.05 16.47
N ARG A 228 -3.77 15.62 15.22
CA ARG A 228 -2.59 15.36 14.40
C ARG A 228 -1.94 16.69 14.02
N ILE A 229 -0.62 16.73 14.03
CA ILE A 229 0.10 17.98 13.71
C ILE A 229 -0.28 18.57 12.34
N GLY A 230 -0.55 17.72 11.34
CA GLY A 230 -0.98 18.18 10.02
C GLY A 230 -2.36 18.83 10.02
N GLU A 231 -3.26 18.44 10.92
CA GLU A 231 -4.60 19.05 11.07
C GLU A 231 -4.46 20.46 11.66
N LEU A 232 -3.59 20.61 12.67
CA LEU A 232 -3.29 21.90 13.30
C LEU A 232 -2.58 22.88 12.36
N LEU A 233 -1.52 22.44 11.66
CA LEU A 233 -0.73 23.35 10.81
C LEU A 233 -1.49 23.83 9.58
N GLN A 234 -2.48 23.06 9.12
CA GLN A 234 -3.37 23.46 8.03
C GLN A 234 -4.61 24.22 8.52
N ALA A 235 -4.75 24.46 9.82
CA ALA A 235 -5.95 25.07 10.37
C ALA A 235 -6.10 26.51 9.90
N ARG A 236 -7.35 26.95 9.78
CA ARG A 236 -7.71 28.31 9.41
C ARG A 236 -8.47 28.97 10.56
N TRP A 237 -8.37 30.28 10.68
CA TRP A 237 -8.99 31.01 11.79
C TRP A 237 -10.52 30.92 11.80
N ASP A 238 -11.15 30.78 10.63
CA ASP A 238 -12.59 30.62 10.46
C ASP A 238 -13.12 29.27 10.98
N GLU A 239 -12.25 28.32 11.29
CA GLU A 239 -12.62 27.03 11.90
C GLU A 239 -12.78 27.10 13.43
N PHE A 240 -12.32 28.19 14.05
CA PHE A 240 -12.34 28.39 15.50
C PHE A 240 -13.47 29.31 15.90
N ASP A 241 -14.42 28.77 16.66
CA ASP A 241 -15.47 29.53 17.33
C ASP A 241 -15.08 29.66 18.80
N LEU A 242 -14.47 30.80 19.13
CA LEU A 242 -13.97 31.06 20.49
C LEU A 242 -15.10 31.37 21.48
N VAL A 243 -16.29 31.74 20.99
CA VAL A 243 -17.48 32.01 21.83
C VAL A 243 -18.10 30.68 22.26
N GLU A 244 -18.35 29.79 21.30
CA GLU A 244 -18.86 28.44 21.56
C GLU A 244 -17.75 27.45 21.97
N ARG A 245 -16.51 27.94 22.09
CA ARG A 245 -15.33 27.19 22.57
C ARG A 245 -15.12 25.87 21.82
N LYS A 246 -15.16 25.94 20.48
CA LYS A 246 -15.00 24.77 19.62
C LYS A 246 -14.11 25.08 18.42
N TRP A 247 -13.39 24.05 17.97
CA TRP A 247 -12.69 24.04 16.71
C TRP A 247 -13.26 22.94 15.81
N ASP A 248 -13.83 23.33 14.67
CA ASP A 248 -14.47 22.43 13.71
C ASP A 248 -13.53 22.14 12.54
N ILE A 249 -12.95 20.95 12.52
CA ILE A 249 -12.05 20.47 11.46
C ILE A 249 -12.89 19.81 10.35
N PRO A 250 -12.83 20.34 9.12
CA PRO A 250 -13.64 19.85 8.01
C PRO A 250 -13.18 18.47 7.51
N ALA A 251 -14.11 17.69 6.97
CA ALA A 251 -13.89 16.30 6.57
C ALA A 251 -12.77 16.13 5.53
N GLU A 252 -12.63 17.12 4.64
CA GLU A 252 -11.65 17.16 3.56
C GLU A 252 -10.21 17.25 4.09
N ARG A 253 -10.01 17.80 5.30
CA ARG A 253 -8.69 17.86 5.97
C ARG A 253 -8.43 16.65 6.88
N MET A 254 -9.42 15.81 7.10
CA MET A 254 -9.33 14.66 7.99
C MET A 254 -8.88 13.41 7.23
N LYS A 255 -7.91 12.69 7.81
CA LYS A 255 -7.35 11.45 7.19
C LYS A 255 -8.40 10.36 6.94
N ASN A 256 -9.47 10.33 7.73
CA ASN A 256 -10.56 9.36 7.64
C ASN A 256 -11.79 9.90 6.90
N GLY A 257 -11.75 11.13 6.38
CA GLY A 257 -12.89 11.76 5.69
C GLY A 257 -14.08 12.08 6.58
N LEU A 258 -13.91 12.10 7.91
CA LEU A 258 -14.97 12.43 8.86
C LEU A 258 -14.63 13.73 9.59
N ALA A 259 -15.52 14.71 9.52
CA ALA A 259 -15.38 15.97 10.25
C ALA A 259 -15.14 15.73 11.75
N HIS A 260 -14.33 16.58 12.35
CA HIS A 260 -13.90 16.44 13.73
C HIS A 260 -14.01 17.76 14.48
N ARG A 261 -14.80 17.75 15.54
CA ARG A 261 -14.95 18.91 16.44
C ARG A 261 -14.09 18.70 17.68
N VAL A 262 -13.31 19.69 18.07
CA VAL A 262 -12.42 19.71 19.25
C VAL A 262 -12.90 20.76 20.26
N PRO A 263 -13.11 20.42 21.55
CA PRO A 263 -13.38 21.40 22.60
C PRO A 263 -12.17 22.31 22.84
N LEU A 264 -12.42 23.60 23.04
CA LEU A 264 -11.39 24.58 23.39
C LEU A 264 -11.42 24.92 24.88
N THR A 265 -10.27 24.83 25.53
CA THR A 265 -10.08 25.24 26.92
C THR A 265 -9.61 26.69 27.01
N ASP A 266 -9.64 27.30 28.20
CA ASP A 266 -9.19 28.68 28.40
C ASP A 266 -7.72 28.88 28.00
N LEU A 267 -6.88 27.88 28.29
CA LEU A 267 -5.47 27.93 27.92
C LEU A 267 -5.29 27.87 26.39
N MET A 268 -6.07 27.04 25.68
CA MET A 268 -6.03 27.02 24.22
C MET A 268 -6.49 28.36 23.63
N ILE A 269 -7.56 28.94 24.16
CA ILE A 269 -8.08 30.24 23.70
C ILE A 269 -7.04 31.33 23.94
N SER A 270 -6.38 31.33 25.10
CA SER A 270 -5.31 32.28 25.41
C SER A 270 -4.13 32.17 24.44
N GLU A 271 -3.70 30.94 24.13
CA GLU A 271 -2.66 30.66 23.14
C GLU A 271 -3.04 31.11 21.73
N LEU A 272 -4.30 30.87 21.32
CA LEU A 272 -4.83 31.34 20.03
C LEU A 272 -4.87 32.87 19.98
N GLN A 273 -5.33 33.54 21.03
CA GLN A 273 -5.34 35.00 21.09
C GLN A 273 -3.93 35.59 21.01
N ALA A 274 -2.97 35.03 21.75
CA ALA A 274 -1.57 35.44 21.70
C ALA A 274 -0.97 35.24 20.29
N LEU A 275 -1.23 34.08 19.66
CA LEU A 275 -0.80 33.80 18.30
C LEU A 275 -1.37 34.83 17.30
N ARG A 276 -2.65 35.22 17.44
CA ARG A 276 -3.31 36.20 16.57
C ARG A 276 -2.64 37.58 16.59
N LEU A 277 -1.98 37.94 17.70
CA LEU A 277 -1.22 39.19 17.78
C LEU A 277 0.06 39.16 16.94
N THR A 278 0.57 37.98 16.61
CA THR A 278 1.80 37.84 15.82
C THR A 278 1.57 38.06 14.32
N HIS A 279 0.34 37.83 13.83
CA HIS A 279 -0.03 38.07 12.43
C HIS A 279 -1.54 38.10 12.20
N ASN A 280 -1.96 38.77 11.12
CA ASN A 280 -3.34 38.76 10.62
C ASN A 280 -3.43 38.05 9.26
N ARG A 281 -3.46 36.71 9.28
CA ARG A 281 -3.53 35.86 8.07
C ARG A 281 -4.69 34.87 8.21
N ASP A 282 -5.12 34.27 7.10
CA ASP A 282 -6.18 33.26 7.09
C ASP A 282 -5.76 31.94 7.74
N LEU A 283 -4.53 31.50 7.46
CA LEU A 283 -3.96 30.32 8.08
C LEU A 283 -3.58 30.61 9.53
N LEU A 284 -3.80 29.62 10.39
CA LEU A 284 -3.39 29.64 11.78
C LEU A 284 -1.86 29.70 11.90
N PHE A 285 -1.17 28.88 11.08
CA PHE A 285 0.29 28.81 11.03
C PHE A 285 0.78 29.00 9.59
N PRO A 286 0.89 30.24 9.08
CA PRO A 286 1.36 30.50 7.72
C PRO A 286 2.86 30.22 7.57
N HIS A 287 3.28 29.77 6.39
CA HIS A 287 4.69 29.57 6.07
C HIS A 287 5.41 30.92 5.94
N ARG A 288 6.58 31.03 6.55
CA ARG A 288 7.37 32.28 6.62
C ARG A 288 7.65 32.93 5.26
N LEU A 289 7.94 32.12 4.24
CA LEU A 289 8.28 32.61 2.89
C LEU A 289 7.07 32.73 1.96
N ASN A 290 5.99 32.00 2.23
CA ASN A 290 4.78 32.00 1.40
C ASN A 290 3.57 31.87 2.33
N ASN A 291 2.99 33.00 2.71
CA ASN A 291 1.90 33.05 3.68
C ASN A 291 0.60 32.37 3.23
N LYS A 292 0.51 31.92 1.98
CA LYS A 292 -0.60 31.10 1.44
C LYS A 292 -0.42 29.61 1.71
N GLU A 293 0.77 29.18 2.08
CA GLU A 293 1.08 27.80 2.45
C GLU A 293 1.13 27.66 3.98
N PRO A 294 0.80 26.48 4.52
CA PRO A 294 0.95 26.20 5.95
C PRO A 294 2.43 26.01 6.33
N MET A 295 2.72 26.27 7.60
CA MET A 295 3.98 25.89 8.23
C MET A 295 4.23 24.39 8.03
N ARG A 296 5.51 24.04 7.84
CA ARG A 296 5.95 22.65 7.68
C ARG A 296 6.17 22.00 9.04
N SER A 297 5.74 20.74 9.19
CA SER A 297 5.93 19.97 10.43
C SER A 297 7.41 19.82 10.82
N GLU A 298 8.30 19.93 9.84
CA GLU A 298 9.74 19.91 9.98
C GLU A 298 10.23 21.08 10.84
N SER A 299 9.58 22.25 10.82
CA SER A 299 9.94 23.39 11.68
C SER A 299 9.87 23.03 13.16
N ILE A 300 8.77 22.37 13.57
CA ILE A 300 8.57 21.90 14.94
C ILE A 300 9.58 20.80 15.28
N LEU A 301 9.77 19.84 14.37
CA LEU A 301 10.72 18.74 14.59
C LEU A 301 12.15 19.26 14.75
N GLN A 302 12.53 20.33 14.03
CA GLN A 302 13.84 20.96 14.19
C GLN A 302 13.99 21.61 15.58
N VAL A 303 12.98 22.31 16.08
CA VAL A 303 12.99 22.85 17.45
C VAL A 303 13.16 21.73 18.47
N ILE A 304 12.38 20.65 18.37
CA ILE A 304 12.49 19.48 19.26
C ILE A 304 13.91 18.88 19.22
N LYS A 305 14.47 18.70 18.02
CA LYS A 305 15.82 18.16 17.84
C LYS A 305 16.87 19.06 18.49
N ARG A 306 16.80 20.37 18.25
CA ARG A 306 17.78 21.35 18.74
C ARG A 306 17.65 21.63 20.23
N ALA A 307 16.46 21.40 20.81
CA ALA A 307 16.26 21.36 22.26
C ALA A 307 16.87 20.09 22.93
N GLY A 308 17.48 19.19 22.16
CA GLY A 308 18.17 18.00 22.68
C GLY A 308 17.30 16.74 22.76
N TYR A 309 16.13 16.72 22.11
CA TYR A 309 15.18 15.61 22.16
C TYR A 309 15.07 14.84 20.84
N ALA A 310 16.12 14.91 20.01
CA ALA A 310 16.20 14.12 18.78
C ALA A 310 16.02 12.63 19.06
N GLY A 311 15.03 12.00 18.42
CA GLY A 311 14.72 10.58 18.61
C GLY A 311 14.02 10.24 19.93
N ARG A 312 13.79 11.20 20.82
CA ARG A 312 13.05 11.03 22.09
C ARG A 312 11.64 11.61 22.04
N MET A 313 11.46 12.70 21.29
CA MET A 313 10.17 13.31 21.03
C MET A 313 10.00 13.56 19.53
N THR A 314 8.78 13.40 19.05
CA THR A 314 8.39 13.72 17.66
C THR A 314 7.08 14.52 17.66
N THR A 315 6.70 15.08 16.53
CA THR A 315 5.40 15.78 16.40
C THR A 315 4.21 14.86 16.68
N HIS A 316 4.31 13.56 16.38
CA HIS A 316 3.29 12.57 16.77
C HIS A 316 3.39 12.17 18.25
N GLY A 317 4.54 12.39 18.89
CA GLY A 317 4.78 12.09 20.29
C GLY A 317 3.78 12.81 21.21
N PHE A 318 3.44 14.07 20.94
CA PHE A 318 2.44 14.82 21.72
C PHE A 318 1.08 14.14 21.80
N ARG A 319 0.66 13.53 20.69
CA ARG A 319 -0.61 12.82 20.62
C ARG A 319 -0.56 11.48 21.34
N SER A 320 0.57 10.78 21.27
CA SER A 320 0.80 9.59 22.08
C SER A 320 0.81 9.94 23.57
N LEU A 321 1.48 11.02 23.97
CA LEU A 321 1.48 11.55 25.33
C LEU A 321 0.05 11.84 25.82
N PHE A 322 -0.75 12.58 25.02
CA PHE A 322 -2.15 12.84 25.34
C PHE A 322 -2.91 11.54 25.61
N SER A 323 -2.83 10.58 24.66
CA SER A 323 -3.51 9.30 24.77
C SER A 323 -3.08 8.55 26.04
N THR A 324 -1.78 8.46 26.30
CA THR A 324 -1.24 7.77 27.47
C THR A 324 -1.70 8.41 28.77
N VAL A 325 -1.52 9.73 28.92
CA VAL A 325 -1.86 10.45 30.16
C VAL A 325 -3.36 10.35 30.47
N VAL A 326 -4.21 10.50 29.47
CA VAL A 326 -5.65 10.45 29.67
C VAL A 326 -6.11 9.02 29.96
N ASN A 327 -5.58 7.99 29.27
CA ASN A 327 -5.93 6.61 29.58
C ASN A 327 -5.44 6.18 30.98
N GLU A 328 -4.21 6.53 31.35
CA GLU A 328 -3.63 6.20 32.66
C GLU A 328 -4.36 6.89 33.82
N SER A 329 -5.04 8.01 33.57
CA SER A 329 -5.89 8.66 34.57
C SER A 329 -7.05 7.79 35.05
N ASN A 330 -7.55 6.89 34.19
CA ASN A 330 -8.78 6.11 34.40
C ASN A 330 -10.02 6.95 34.73
N LEU A 331 -10.04 8.25 34.37
CA LEU A 331 -11.13 9.18 34.68
C LEU A 331 -12.21 9.28 33.60
N PHE A 332 -11.91 8.86 32.36
CA PHE A 332 -12.73 9.13 31.19
C PHE A 332 -13.01 7.88 30.38
N ASN A 333 -14.16 7.86 29.71
CA ASN A 333 -14.55 6.79 28.81
C ASN A 333 -13.58 6.65 27.64
N PHE A 334 -13.11 5.43 27.42
CA PHE A 334 -12.25 5.08 26.30
C PHE A 334 -12.80 5.54 24.93
N ASP A 335 -14.12 5.40 24.69
CA ASP A 335 -14.73 5.84 23.43
C ASP A 335 -14.67 7.37 23.25
N ALA A 336 -14.73 8.14 24.34
CA ALA A 336 -14.58 9.60 24.31
C ALA A 336 -13.14 10.01 23.97
N ILE A 337 -12.13 9.31 24.52
CA ILE A 337 -10.71 9.51 24.22
C ILE A 337 -10.44 9.22 22.74
N GLU A 338 -10.90 8.07 22.24
CA GLU A 338 -10.73 7.68 20.84
C GLU A 338 -11.46 8.65 19.88
N ARG A 339 -12.62 9.17 20.30
CA ARG A 339 -13.35 10.20 19.55
C ARG A 339 -12.60 11.53 19.53
N GLN A 340 -11.98 11.96 20.63
CA GLN A 340 -11.11 13.15 20.68
C GLN A 340 -9.91 13.00 19.76
N LEU A 341 -9.38 11.78 19.66
CA LEU A 341 -8.28 11.49 18.76
C LEU A 341 -8.76 11.37 17.31
N ALA A 342 -10.05 11.34 16.99
CA ALA A 342 -10.54 10.98 15.66
C ALA A 342 -9.91 9.67 15.15
N HIS A 343 -9.82 8.68 16.04
CA HIS A 343 -9.52 7.30 15.67
C HIS A 343 -10.76 6.67 15.02
N VAL A 344 -10.52 5.83 14.01
CA VAL A 344 -11.58 5.01 13.43
C VAL A 344 -11.79 3.85 14.38
N PRO A 345 -13.02 3.59 14.87
CA PRO A 345 -13.25 2.49 15.78
C PRO A 345 -12.80 1.18 15.16
N GLN A 346 -12.01 0.38 15.89
CA GLN A 346 -11.50 -0.89 15.37
C GLN A 346 -12.62 -1.91 15.13
N ASN A 347 -13.70 -1.84 15.91
CA ASN A 347 -14.84 -2.72 15.80
C ASN A 347 -15.92 -2.12 14.88
N ARG A 348 -15.97 -2.61 13.63
CA ARG A 348 -16.93 -2.18 12.60
C ARG A 348 -18.40 -2.37 13.01
N ILE A 349 -18.69 -3.35 13.87
CA ILE A 349 -20.05 -3.60 14.37
C ILE A 349 -20.41 -2.50 15.36
N ARG A 350 -19.55 -2.21 16.35
CA ARG A 350 -19.77 -1.15 17.33
C ARG A 350 -19.85 0.24 16.69
N SER A 351 -19.05 0.51 15.65
CA SER A 351 -19.09 1.78 14.91
C SER A 351 -20.39 2.01 14.13
N ALA A 352 -21.08 0.95 13.70
CA ALA A 352 -22.34 1.09 12.98
C ALA A 352 -23.47 1.63 13.87
N TYR A 353 -23.42 1.32 15.17
CA TYR A 353 -24.45 1.69 16.15
C TYR A 353 -24.07 2.89 17.02
N ASN A 354 -22.79 3.08 17.34
CA ASN A 354 -22.35 4.16 18.23
C ASN A 354 -21.94 5.42 17.44
N ARG A 355 -22.88 6.35 17.27
CA ARG A 355 -22.65 7.69 16.68
C ARG A 355 -22.42 8.78 17.72
N ALA A 356 -22.31 8.42 18.99
CA ALA A 356 -22.21 9.39 20.08
C ALA A 356 -20.93 10.25 19.94
N GLN A 357 -21.09 11.56 20.12
CA GLN A 357 -19.96 12.50 20.08
C GLN A 357 -19.22 12.60 21.40
N TYR A 358 -19.82 12.11 22.49
CA TYR A 358 -19.31 12.21 23.86
C TYR A 358 -18.91 13.65 24.22
N TRP A 359 -19.66 14.65 23.75
CA TRP A 359 -19.23 16.04 23.77
C TRP A 359 -18.95 16.53 25.19
N ASP A 360 -19.92 16.39 26.11
CA ASP A 360 -19.77 16.87 27.49
C ASP A 360 -18.63 16.19 28.24
N GLU A 361 -18.42 14.90 27.98
CA GLU A 361 -17.30 14.15 28.56
C GLU A 361 -15.96 14.59 27.98
N ARG A 362 -15.90 14.86 26.67
CA ARG A 362 -14.71 15.40 26.01
C ARG A 362 -14.38 16.81 26.50
N VAL A 363 -15.37 17.67 26.74
CA VAL A 363 -15.14 19.00 27.33
C VAL A 363 -14.43 18.85 28.69
N LYS A 364 -15.00 18.04 29.61
CA LYS A 364 -14.40 17.77 30.93
C LYS A 364 -12.99 17.18 30.83
N MET A 365 -12.78 16.27 29.89
CA MET A 365 -11.48 15.64 29.63
C MET A 365 -10.44 16.63 29.12
N MET A 366 -10.82 17.50 28.18
CA MET A 366 -9.91 18.51 27.65
C MET A 366 -9.56 19.56 28.70
N ASP A 367 -10.52 20.00 29.52
CA ASP A 367 -10.26 20.91 30.64
C ASP A 367 -9.28 20.28 31.64
N TRP A 368 -9.55 19.04 32.07
CA TRP A 368 -8.66 18.31 32.99
C TRP A 368 -7.24 18.14 32.41
N TYR A 369 -7.12 17.77 31.13
CA TYR A 369 -5.81 17.61 30.50
C TYR A 369 -5.09 18.96 30.33
N SER A 370 -5.83 20.02 30.01
CA SER A 370 -5.32 21.38 29.96
C SER A 370 -4.75 21.84 31.30
N ASP A 371 -5.37 21.45 32.42
CA ASP A 371 -4.82 21.72 33.77
C ASP A 371 -3.50 20.97 34.01
N LYS A 372 -3.36 19.73 33.53
CA LYS A 372 -2.08 19.00 33.58
C LYS A 372 -0.99 19.70 32.79
N VAL A 373 -1.30 20.15 31.57
CA VAL A 373 -0.34 20.91 30.74
C VAL A 373 0.02 22.24 31.41
N LYS A 374 -0.96 22.93 32.01
CA LYS A 374 -0.72 24.17 32.76
C LYS A 374 0.26 23.96 33.92
N LEU A 375 0.13 22.85 34.66
CA LEU A 375 1.09 22.48 35.71
C LEU A 375 2.50 22.30 35.13
N TRP A 376 2.65 21.54 34.04
CA TRP A 376 3.95 21.35 33.38
C TRP A 376 4.57 22.66 32.87
N LEU A 377 3.74 23.62 32.44
CA LEU A 377 4.20 24.94 32.02
C LEU A 377 4.60 25.83 33.22
N SER A 378 3.93 25.67 34.36
CA SER A 378 4.18 26.45 35.57
C SER A 378 5.42 26.00 36.34
N GLU A 379 5.81 24.73 36.28
CA GLU A 379 7.05 24.19 36.89
C GLU A 379 8.35 24.73 36.26
N ILE A 380 8.21 25.62 35.28
CA ILE A 380 9.30 26.28 34.53
C ILE A 380 9.54 27.72 35.04
N LEU A 381 8.58 28.28 35.79
CA LEU A 381 8.68 29.58 36.47
C LEU A 381 9.24 29.37 37.87
#